data_AF-A0A4Q4RRJ4-F1
#
_entry.id   AF-A0A4Q4RRJ4-F1
#
_cell.length_a   1.000
_cell.length_b   1.000
_cell.length_c   1.000
_cell.angle_alpha   90.00
_cell.angle_beta   90.00
_cell.angle_gamma   90.00
#
_symmetry.space_group_name_H-M   'P 1'
#
loop_
_entity.id
_entity.type
_entity.pdbx_description
1 polymer ?
#
loop_
_entity_poly.entity_id
_entity_poly.type
_entity_poly.pdbx_seq_one_letter_code
_entity_poly.pdbx_strand_id
1 'polypeptide(L)' 'MLGNKGSLSQQINLATGIPTEIFWKKRSFLSYGVDNPMSWARKRQTKREEDAAYCLFGIFDIQ' A
#
# COMPACT_ATOMS: atom_id res chain seq x y z
N MET A 1 -5.94 11.34 20.45
CA MET A 1 -6.79 10.54 19.52
C MET A 1 -5.99 10.26 18.25
N LEU A 2 -5.90 9.00 17.80
CA LEU A 2 -5.04 8.55 16.68
C LEU A 2 -5.68 8.74 15.28
N GLY A 3 -6.65 9.63 15.12
CA GLY A 3 -7.39 9.82 13.86
C GLY A 3 -8.42 8.72 13.57
N ASN A 4 -9.13 8.83 12.43
CA ASN A 4 -10.05 7.80 11.93
C ASN A 4 -9.57 7.28 10.57
N LYS A 5 -10.16 6.17 10.10
CA LYS A 5 -9.78 5.52 8.85
C LYS A 5 -9.77 6.48 7.64
N GLY A 6 -10.72 7.42 7.59
CA GLY A 6 -10.79 8.43 6.54
C GLY A 6 -9.61 9.39 6.59
N SER A 7 -9.37 10.03 7.74
CA SER A 7 -8.27 10.98 7.90
C SER A 7 -6.90 10.32 7.67
N LEU A 8 -6.72 9.09 8.16
CA LEU A 8 -5.49 8.32 7.96
C LEU A 8 -5.30 7.91 6.50
N SER A 9 -6.36 7.48 5.81
CA SER A 9 -6.27 7.14 4.38
C SER A 9 -5.87 8.34 3.53
N GLN A 10 -6.37 9.53 3.83
CA GLN A 10 -5.96 10.77 3.15
C GLN A 10 -4.49 11.09 3.43
N GLN A 11 -4.04 10.99 4.68
CA GLN A 11 -2.63 11.22 5.03
C GLN A 11 -1.70 10.22 4.32
N ILE A 12 -2.07 8.94 4.27
CA ILE A 12 -1.29 7.93 3.57
C ILE A 12 -1.28 8.20 2.06
N ASN A 13 -2.42 8.60 1.46
CA ASN A 13 -2.48 8.98 0.06
C ASN A 13 -1.53 10.15 -0.25
N LEU A 14 -1.52 11.20 0.58
CA LEU A 14 -0.62 12.33 0.42
C LEU A 14 0.86 11.93 0.55
N ALA A 15 1.18 11.03 1.49
CA ALA A 15 2.56 10.62 1.74
C ALA A 15 3.09 9.61 0.69
N THR A 16 2.24 8.71 0.19
CA THR A 16 2.67 7.54 -0.60
C THR A 16 2.15 7.52 -2.03
N GLY A 17 1.10 8.29 -2.32
CA GLY A 17 0.36 8.23 -3.58
C GLY A 17 -0.63 7.06 -3.68
N ILE A 18 -0.76 6.22 -2.65
CA ILE A 18 -1.70 5.09 -2.66
C ILE A 18 -3.14 5.63 -2.65
N PRO A 19 -4.00 5.28 -3.63
CA PRO A 19 -5.39 5.75 -3.68
C PRO A 19 -6.18 5.38 -2.43
N THR A 20 -7.00 6.32 -1.94
CA THR A 20 -7.80 6.11 -0.72
C THR A 20 -8.78 4.94 -0.87
N GLU A 21 -9.28 4.69 -2.09
CA GLU A 21 -10.23 3.62 -2.44
C GLU A 21 -9.78 2.22 -2.02
N ILE A 22 -8.46 1.98 -2.03
CA ILE A 22 -7.87 0.70 -1.65
C ILE A 22 -8.11 0.41 -0.17
N PHE A 23 -7.97 1.43 0.69
CA PHE A 23 -8.21 1.28 2.13
C PHE A 23 -9.68 0.98 2.46
N TRP A 24 -10.60 1.37 1.57
CA TRP A 24 -12.03 1.08 1.69
C TRP A 24 -12.44 -0.26 1.07
N LYS A 25 -11.49 -1.07 0.59
CA LYS A 25 -11.73 -2.31 -0.16
C LYS A 25 -12.65 -2.12 -1.38
N LYS A 26 -12.73 -0.89 -1.91
CA LYS A 26 -13.51 -0.59 -3.12
C LYS A 26 -12.79 -1.07 -4.39
N ARG A 27 -11.46 -1.18 -4.33
CA ARG A 27 -10.59 -1.70 -5.38
C ARG A 27 -9.44 -2.49 -4.78
N SER A 28 -9.03 -3.57 -5.46
CA SER A 28 -7.80 -4.30 -5.14
C SER A 28 -6.57 -3.55 -5.67
N PHE A 29 -5.41 -3.74 -5.03
CA PHE A 29 -4.11 -3.26 -5.52
C PHE A 29 -3.84 -3.70 -6.96
N LEU A 30 -4.21 -4.93 -7.30
CA LEU A 30 -4.03 -5.52 -8.64
C LEU A 30 -4.84 -4.81 -9.73
N SER A 31 -5.95 -4.15 -9.37
CA SER A 31 -6.82 -3.46 -10.33
C SER A 31 -6.23 -2.17 -10.91
N TYR A 32 -5.09 -1.72 -10.36
CA TYR A 32 -4.34 -0.55 -10.82
C TYR A 32 -3.23 -0.90 -11.83
N GLY A 33 -3.08 -2.19 -12.20
CA GLY A 33 -1.96 -2.68 -13.02
C GLY A 33 -0.69 -2.86 -12.20
N VAL A 34 0.15 -3.83 -12.56
CA VAL A 34 1.30 -4.32 -11.76
C VAL A 34 2.34 -3.23 -11.45
N ASP A 35 2.45 -2.22 -12.32
CA ASP A 35 3.41 -1.11 -12.19
C ASP A 35 3.12 -0.20 -10.98
N ASN A 36 1.84 -0.04 -10.62
CA ASN A 36 1.43 0.83 -9.52
C ASN A 36 1.80 0.23 -8.14
N PRO A 37 1.40 -1.03 -7.82
CA PRO A 37 1.88 -1.77 -6.66
C PRO A 37 3.40 -1.79 -6.52
N MET A 38 4.13 -2.02 -7.62
CA MET A 38 5.59 -1.98 -7.62
C MET A 38 6.13 -0.61 -7.23
N SER A 39 5.54 0.48 -7.73
CA SER A 39 5.96 1.84 -7.37
C SER A 39 5.80 2.14 -5.88
N TRP A 40 4.77 1.59 -5.23
CA TRP A 40 4.51 1.75 -3.80
C TRP A 40 5.47 0.93 -2.95
N ALA A 41 5.85 -0.27 -3.41
CA ALA A 41 6.87 -1.09 -2.77
C ALA A 41 8.27 -0.47 -2.89
N ARG A 42 8.62 0.08 -4.07
CA ARG A 42 9.95 0.64 -4.36
C ARG A 42 10.37 1.79 -3.45
N LYS A 43 9.40 2.56 -2.94
CA LYS A 43 9.69 3.68 -2.03
C LYS A 43 9.85 3.25 -0.57
N ARG A 44 9.58 2.00 -0.22
CA ARG A 44 9.69 1.52 1.16
C ARG A 44 11.12 1.12 1.48
N GLN A 45 11.55 1.48 2.67
CA GLN A 45 12.82 1.06 3.23
C GLN A 45 12.52 0.05 4.34
N THR A 46 12.96 -1.19 4.15
CA THR A 46 12.77 -2.26 5.14
C THR A 46 14.07 -2.50 5.90
N LYS A 47 13.96 -3.00 7.13
CA LYS A 47 15.12 -3.27 7.97
C LYS A 47 15.85 -4.52 7.51
N ARG A 48 15.10 -5.52 7.04
CA ARG A 48 15.62 -6.77 6.52
C ARG A 48 15.12 -7.04 5.11
N GLU A 49 15.79 -7.94 4.40
CA GLU A 49 15.39 -8.33 3.05
C GLU A 49 14.09 -9.14 3.07
N GLU A 50 13.86 -9.98 4.09
CA GLU A 50 12.60 -10.72 4.22
C GLU A 50 11.38 -9.81 4.40
N ASP A 51 11.55 -8.66 5.06
CA ASP A 51 10.50 -7.67 5.25
C ASP A 51 10.04 -7.07 3.91
N ALA A 52 10.96 -6.96 2.94
CA ALA A 52 10.63 -6.50 1.59
C ALA A 52 9.79 -7.55 0.86
N ALA A 53 10.17 -8.83 0.97
CA ALA A 53 9.41 -9.95 0.42
C ALA A 53 7.99 -10.02 1.03
N TYR A 54 7.87 -9.90 2.35
CA TYR A 54 6.55 -9.88 3.01
C TYR A 54 5.69 -8.68 2.60
N CYS A 55 6.30 -7.50 2.42
CA CYS A 55 5.58 -6.35 1.88
C CYS A 55 5.03 -6.62 0.48
N LEU A 56 5.84 -7.25 -0.39
CA LEU A 56 5.44 -7.60 -1.76
C LEU A 56 4.32 -8.63 -1.77
N PHE A 57 4.39 -9.69 -0.95
CA PHE A 57 3.35 -10.70 -0.86
C PHE A 57 2.01 -10.11 -0.43
N GLY A 58 1.99 -9.24 0.58
CA GLY A 58 0.77 -8.55 1.00
C GLY A 58 0.22 -7.55 -0.04
N ILE A 59 1.09 -6.96 -0.87
CA ILE A 59 0.69 -6.05 -1.95
C ILE A 59 0.10 -6.82 -3.15
N PHE A 60 0.66 -7.99 -3.46
CA PHE A 60 0.22 -8.84 -4.58
C PHE A 60 -0.85 -9.87 -4.19
N ASP A 61 -1.24 -9.91 -2.91
CA ASP A 61 -2.22 -10.88 -2.37
C ASP A 61 -1.82 -12.34 -2.66
N ILE A 62 -0.52 -12.63 -2.52
CA ILE A 62 0.06 -13.96 -2.73
C ILE A 62 0.25 -14.63 -1.37
N GLN A 63 -0.33 -15.83 -1.19
CA GLN A 63 -0.16 -16.72 -0.04
C GLN A 63 0.41 -18.07 -0.45
#